data_AF-A0A441X4A7-F1
#
_entry.id   AF-A0A441X4A7-F1
#
_cell.length_a   1.000
_cell.length_b   1.000
_cell.length_c   1.000
_cell.angle_alpha   90.00
_cell.angle_beta   90.00
_cell.angle_gamma   90.00
#
_symmetry.space_group_name_H-M   'P 1'
#
loop_
_entity.id
_entity.type
_entity.pdbx_description
1 polymer ?
#
loop_
_entity_poly.entity_id
_entity_poly.type
_entity_poly.pdbx_seq_one_letter_code
_entity_poly.pdbx_strand_id
1 'polypeptide(L)'
;YDAYDRGAETALLLDFNGNVAEGPGFNVFCVDDGKLSTPAVGVLPGITRRTVFDLCAEAGLAVAAADVSVAALRQSDEVFITSTAGGIMPVTMIDGIPVADGKVGAITRRLMAAYWQKHDDPVWSSPVRYP
;
A
#
# COMPACT_ATOMS: atom_id res chain seq x y z
N TYR A 1 -20.61 1.17 4.58
CA TYR A 1 -21.13 2.49 4.95
C TYR A 1 -20.40 3.08 6.14
N ASP A 2 -20.01 2.27 7.14
CA ASP A 2 -19.29 2.73 8.34
C ASP A 2 -18.13 3.74 8.10
N ALA A 3 -17.26 3.51 7.10
CA ALA A 3 -16.21 4.48 6.75
C ALA A 3 -16.77 5.84 6.32
N TYR A 4 -17.76 5.87 5.44
CA TYR A 4 -18.40 7.10 4.96
C TYR A 4 -19.16 7.82 6.08
N ASP A 5 -19.84 7.06 6.94
CA ASP A 5 -20.56 7.61 8.10
C ASP A 5 -19.59 8.29 9.09
N ARG A 6 -18.32 7.87 9.08
CA ARG A 6 -17.22 8.44 9.87
C ARG A 6 -16.39 9.48 9.10
N GLY A 7 -16.81 9.87 7.89
CA GLY A 7 -16.14 10.88 7.07
C GLY A 7 -14.84 10.42 6.39
N ALA A 8 -14.60 9.11 6.31
CA ALA A 8 -13.45 8.53 5.61
C ALA A 8 -13.83 8.05 4.20
N GLU A 9 -12.83 7.94 3.32
CA GLU A 9 -13.03 7.47 1.94
C GLU A 9 -13.11 5.94 1.83
N THR A 10 -12.47 5.22 2.77
CA THR A 10 -12.39 3.76 2.74
C THR A 10 -12.16 3.19 4.14
N ALA A 11 -12.19 1.85 4.25
CA ALA A 11 -11.97 1.10 5.48
C ALA A 11 -10.78 0.14 5.36
N LEU A 12 -10.08 -0.06 6.46
CA LEU A 12 -9.19 -1.21 6.66
C LEU A 12 -9.89 -2.23 7.55
N LEU A 13 -9.87 -3.48 7.13
CA LEU A 13 -10.45 -4.60 7.87
C LEU A 13 -9.38 -5.26 8.73
N LEU A 14 -9.83 -5.83 9.84
CA LEU A 14 -8.97 -6.59 10.74
C LEU A 14 -9.15 -8.09 10.51
N ASP A 15 -8.09 -8.84 10.73
CA ASP A 15 -8.14 -10.29 10.82
C ASP A 15 -8.72 -10.75 12.17
N PHE A 16 -8.81 -12.07 12.36
CA PHE A 16 -9.34 -12.68 13.59
C PHE A 16 -8.48 -12.43 14.84
N ASN A 17 -7.23 -12.01 14.67
CA ASN A 17 -6.31 -11.67 15.76
C ASN A 17 -6.29 -10.17 16.07
N GLY A 18 -7.07 -9.36 15.35
CA GLY A 18 -7.09 -7.91 15.49
C GLY A 18 -5.92 -7.20 14.80
N ASN A 19 -5.17 -7.90 13.94
CA ASN A 19 -4.18 -7.29 13.06
C ASN A 19 -4.86 -6.73 11.81
N VAL A 20 -4.22 -5.78 11.15
CA VAL A 20 -4.66 -5.24 9.87
C VAL A 20 -4.56 -6.33 8.80
N ALA A 21 -5.62 -6.50 8.01
CA ALA A 21 -5.65 -7.37 6.85
C ALA A 21 -5.61 -6.53 5.57
N GLU A 22 -6.77 -6.26 4.97
CA GLU A 22 -6.88 -5.47 3.74
C GLU A 22 -8.14 -4.61 3.75
N GLY A 23 -8.35 -3.80 2.72
CA GLY A 23 -9.59 -3.06 2.54
C GLY A 23 -10.33 -3.49 1.28
N PRO A 24 -11.51 -2.90 1.02
CA PRO A 24 -12.33 -3.27 -0.12
C PRO A 24 -11.61 -2.94 -1.44
N GLY A 25 -10.99 -3.95 -2.05
CA GLY A 25 -10.33 -3.87 -3.36
C GLY A 25 -8.87 -3.40 -3.34
N PHE A 26 -8.20 -3.41 -2.18
CA PHE A 26 -6.78 -3.02 -2.08
C PHE A 26 -6.06 -3.70 -0.91
N ASN A 27 -4.75 -3.91 -1.06
CA ASN A 27 -3.86 -4.24 0.05
C ASN A 27 -3.30 -2.97 0.70
N VAL A 28 -2.67 -3.10 1.88
CA VAL A 28 -2.04 -1.99 2.61
C VAL A 28 -0.57 -2.27 2.91
N PHE A 29 0.23 -1.21 2.89
CA PHE A 29 1.62 -1.18 3.31
C PHE A 29 1.83 -0.05 4.29
N CYS A 30 2.74 -0.27 5.23
CA CYS A 30 3.26 0.78 6.11
C CYS A 30 4.78 0.82 6.02
N VAL A 31 5.34 1.99 6.33
CA VAL A 31 6.77 2.27 6.29
C VAL A 31 7.21 2.80 7.64
N ASP A 32 8.24 2.18 8.19
CA ASP A 32 8.80 2.49 9.50
C ASP A 32 10.32 2.43 9.43
N ASP A 33 11.01 3.54 9.70
CA ASP A 33 12.49 3.63 9.64
C ASP A 33 13.05 3.10 8.30
N GLY A 34 12.37 3.49 7.21
CA GLY A 34 12.72 3.12 5.84
C GLY A 34 12.45 1.66 5.45
N LYS A 35 11.81 0.86 6.31
CA LYS A 35 11.46 -0.54 6.07
C LYS A 35 9.97 -0.67 5.82
N LEU A 36 9.58 -1.49 4.86
CA LEU A 36 8.17 -1.71 4.50
C LEU A 36 7.63 -3.00 5.13
N SER A 37 6.39 -2.95 5.58
CA SER A 37 5.62 -4.14 5.96
C SER A 37 4.22 -4.14 5.36
N THR A 38 3.72 -5.34 5.04
CA THR A 38 2.35 -5.57 4.58
C THR A 38 1.81 -6.86 5.22
N PRO A 39 0.50 -6.95 5.49
CA PRO A 39 -0.10 -8.17 6.04
C PRO A 39 0.26 -9.43 5.25
N ALA A 40 0.63 -10.50 5.99
CA ALA A 40 1.09 -11.76 5.41
C ALA A 40 -0.04 -12.71 5.03
N VAL A 41 -1.09 -12.77 5.86
CA VAL A 41 -2.17 -13.76 5.80
C VAL A 41 -3.53 -13.06 5.78
N GLY A 42 -4.55 -13.76 5.27
CA GLY A 42 -5.91 -13.23 5.24
C GLY A 42 -6.12 -12.09 4.24
N VAL A 43 -5.22 -11.93 3.27
CA VAL A 43 -5.26 -10.89 2.24
C VAL A 43 -5.11 -11.48 0.85
N LEU A 44 -5.67 -10.80 -0.15
CA LEU A 44 -5.48 -11.16 -1.55
C LEU A 44 -3.99 -11.02 -1.92
N PRO A 45 -3.37 -12.01 -2.59
CA PRO A 45 -2.04 -11.88 -3.16
C PRO A 45 -2.09 -10.99 -4.42
N GLY A 46 -2.41 -9.71 -4.25
CA GLY A 46 -2.63 -8.75 -5.34
C GLY A 46 -1.40 -8.57 -6.22
N ILE A 47 -1.62 -8.37 -7.52
CA ILE A 47 -0.52 -8.15 -8.47
C ILE A 47 0.20 -6.83 -8.19
N THR A 48 -0.51 -5.75 -7.89
CA THR A 48 0.11 -4.46 -7.49
C THR A 48 0.93 -4.62 -6.20
N ARG A 49 0.45 -5.41 -5.23
CA ARG A 49 1.21 -5.77 -4.02
C ARG A 49 2.50 -6.50 -4.38
N ARG A 50 2.44 -7.50 -5.27
CA ARG A 50 3.63 -8.20 -5.77
C ARG A 50 4.60 -7.24 -6.46
N THR A 51 4.11 -6.35 -7.31
CA THR A 51 4.93 -5.34 -7.97
C THR A 51 5.66 -4.44 -6.95
N VAL A 52 5.03 -4.11 -5.81
CA VAL A 52 5.73 -3.38 -4.74
C VAL A 52 6.92 -4.17 -4.18
N PHE A 53 6.80 -5.49 -4.00
CA PHE A 53 7.94 -6.33 -3.59
C PHE A 53 9.07 -6.29 -4.62
N ASP A 54 8.73 -6.43 -5.90
CA ASP A 54 9.70 -6.39 -7.00
C ASP A 54 10.40 -5.02 -7.07
N LEU A 55 9.64 -3.92 -6.95
CA LEU A 55 10.18 -2.56 -6.92
C LEU A 55 11.07 -2.29 -5.70
N CYS A 56 10.71 -2.84 -4.53
CA CYS A 56 11.56 -2.73 -3.35
C CYS A 56 12.89 -3.46 -3.55
N ALA A 57 12.87 -4.66 -4.15
CA ALA A 57 14.08 -5.40 -4.49
C ALA A 57 14.98 -4.62 -5.45
N GLU A 58 14.42 -4.03 -6.51
CA GLU A 58 15.17 -3.17 -7.45
C GLU A 58 15.74 -1.91 -6.78
N ALA A 59 15.00 -1.33 -5.82
CA ALA A 59 15.37 -0.10 -5.12
C ALA A 59 16.33 -0.30 -3.94
N GLY A 60 16.61 -1.55 -3.55
CA GLY A 60 17.38 -1.88 -2.34
C GLY A 60 16.63 -1.57 -1.04
N LEU A 61 15.29 -1.61 -1.06
CA LEU A 61 14.43 -1.37 0.10
C LEU A 61 14.03 -2.69 0.74
N ALA A 62 14.09 -2.75 2.07
CA ALA A 62 13.61 -3.89 2.83
C ALA A 62 12.07 -3.90 2.85
N VAL A 63 11.48 -5.03 2.49
CA VAL A 63 10.03 -5.23 2.53
C VAL A 63 9.73 -6.63 3.05
N ALA A 64 8.76 -6.75 3.95
CA ALA A 64 8.35 -8.02 4.52
C ALA A 64 6.83 -8.20 4.52
N ALA A 65 6.40 -9.43 4.27
CA ALA A 65 5.05 -9.87 4.61
C ALA A 65 5.05 -10.31 6.09
N ALA A 66 4.35 -9.57 6.95
CA ALA A 66 4.31 -9.82 8.39
C ALA A 66 2.96 -9.38 8.98
N ASP A 67 2.67 -9.76 10.23
CA ASP A 67 1.53 -9.22 10.95
C ASP A 67 1.72 -7.72 11.18
N VAL A 68 0.70 -6.93 10.84
CA VAL A 68 0.70 -5.48 11.04
C VAL A 68 -0.38 -5.15 12.06
N SER A 69 0.04 -4.79 13.28
CA SER A 69 -0.94 -4.36 14.29
C SER A 69 -1.53 -3.00 13.95
N VAL A 70 -2.76 -2.73 14.40
CA VAL A 70 -3.40 -1.40 14.24
C VAL A 70 -2.56 -0.29 14.88
N ALA A 71 -1.93 -0.59 16.02
CA ALA A 71 -1.07 0.36 16.72
C ALA A 71 0.18 0.71 15.90
N ALA A 72 0.82 -0.30 15.29
CA ALA A 72 1.97 -0.10 14.41
C ALA A 72 1.57 0.75 13.20
N LEU A 73 0.49 0.39 12.50
CA LEU A 73 0.02 1.13 11.32
C LEU A 73 -0.25 2.62 11.63
N ARG A 74 -0.82 2.94 12.79
CA ARG A 74 -1.10 4.32 13.20
C ARG A 74 0.15 5.11 13.60
N GLN A 75 1.25 4.43 13.92
CA GLN A 75 2.52 5.04 14.30
C GLN A 75 3.50 5.15 13.14
N SER A 76 3.16 4.60 11.97
CA SER A 76 4.06 4.55 10.82
C SER A 76 4.41 5.92 10.23
N ASP A 77 5.61 6.00 9.67
CA ASP A 77 6.13 7.18 8.99
C ASP A 77 5.37 7.44 7.68
N GLU A 78 5.00 6.36 6.97
CA GLU A 78 4.19 6.43 5.75
C GLU A 78 3.21 5.25 5.68
N VAL A 79 2.04 5.48 5.09
CA VAL A 79 1.06 4.41 4.78
C VAL A 79 0.58 4.59 3.35
N PHE A 80 0.41 3.49 2.62
CA PHE A 80 -0.21 3.49 1.30
C PHE A 80 -0.98 2.21 1.06
N ILE A 81 -1.92 2.27 0.12
CA ILE A 81 -2.71 1.13 -0.33
C ILE A 81 -2.41 0.83 -1.80
N THR A 82 -2.64 -0.41 -2.21
CA THR A 82 -2.33 -0.88 -3.56
C THR A 82 -3.52 -1.59 -4.20
N SER A 83 -3.86 -1.20 -5.43
CA SER A 83 -4.88 -1.86 -6.25
C SER A 83 -4.51 -1.78 -7.72
N THR A 84 -4.98 -2.72 -8.55
CA THR A 84 -4.88 -2.57 -10.01
C THR A 84 -5.69 -1.36 -10.49
N ALA A 85 -6.79 -1.03 -9.82
CA ALA A 85 -7.69 0.07 -10.20
C ALA A 85 -7.20 1.47 -9.76
N GLY A 86 -5.97 1.59 -9.26
CA GLY A 86 -5.40 2.87 -8.84
C GLY A 86 -3.88 2.90 -8.66
N GLY A 87 -3.20 1.76 -8.79
CA GLY A 87 -1.78 1.62 -8.54
C GLY A 87 -1.45 1.71 -7.06
N ILE A 88 -0.45 2.54 -6.74
CA ILE A 88 -0.03 2.86 -5.37
C ILE A 88 -0.68 4.19 -4.98
N MET A 89 -1.46 4.18 -3.90
CA MET A 89 -2.25 5.34 -3.45
C MET A 89 -1.89 5.68 -1.99
N PRO A 90 -1.38 6.88 -1.70
CA PRO A 90 -1.00 7.28 -0.34
C PRO A 90 -2.20 7.34 0.61
N VAL A 91 -1.96 7.02 1.88
CA VAL A 91 -2.88 7.27 2.99
C VAL A 91 -2.19 8.21 3.98
N THR A 92 -2.70 9.44 4.09
CA THR A 92 -2.11 10.48 4.95
C THR A 92 -2.89 10.73 6.23
N MET A 93 -4.02 10.05 6.42
CA MET A 93 -4.88 10.19 7.59
C MET A 93 -5.59 8.87 7.90
N ILE A 94 -5.58 8.46 9.18
CA ILE A 94 -6.25 7.26 9.68
C ILE A 94 -7.09 7.67 10.88
N ASP A 95 -8.39 7.36 10.85
CA ASP A 95 -9.35 7.70 11.92
C ASP A 95 -9.32 9.18 12.34
N GLY A 96 -9.12 10.09 11.38
CA GLY A 96 -9.03 11.54 11.61
C GLY A 96 -7.68 12.03 12.17
N ILE A 97 -6.72 11.12 12.35
CA ILE A 97 -5.37 11.43 12.83
C ILE A 97 -4.41 11.39 11.64
N PRO A 98 -3.60 12.45 11.41
CA PRO A 98 -2.58 12.44 10.37
C PRO A 98 -1.58 11.30 10.57
N VAL A 99 -1.20 10.62 9.49
CA VAL A 99 -0.05 9.72 9.47
C VAL A 99 1.20 10.59 9.44
N ALA A 100 2.04 10.47 10.48
CA ALA A 100 3.19 11.35 10.71
C ALA A 100 2.86 12.85 10.54
N ASP A 101 3.40 13.51 9.50
CA ASP A 101 3.20 14.93 9.24
C ASP A 101 1.98 15.23 8.33
N GLY A 102 1.18 14.21 8.01
CA GLY A 102 0.01 14.28 7.14
C GLY A 102 0.34 14.49 5.66
N LYS A 103 1.61 14.38 5.26
CA LYS A 103 2.03 14.46 3.86
C LYS A 103 2.35 13.08 3.32
N VAL A 104 2.26 12.94 2.00
CA VAL A 104 2.80 11.76 1.33
C VAL A 104 4.30 11.71 1.65
N GLY A 105 4.84 10.54 1.98
CA GLY A 105 6.26 10.40 2.29
C GLY A 105 7.13 10.14 1.06
N ALA A 106 8.44 10.03 1.29
CA ALA A 106 9.44 9.94 0.22
C ALA A 106 9.48 8.55 -0.42
N ILE A 107 9.33 7.49 0.37
CA ILE A 107 9.34 6.11 -0.12
C ILE A 107 8.08 5.86 -0.96
N THR A 108 6.92 6.28 -0.46
CA THR A 108 5.65 6.17 -1.18
C THR A 108 5.72 6.90 -2.52
N ARG A 109 6.21 8.16 -2.54
CA ARG A 109 6.39 8.91 -3.81
C ARG A 109 7.31 8.18 -4.79
N ARG A 110 8.44 7.65 -4.30
CA ARG A 110 9.41 6.91 -5.13
C ARG A 110 8.77 5.66 -5.73
N LEU A 111 8.06 4.88 -4.92
CA LEU A 111 7.40 3.65 -5.37
C LEU A 111 6.25 3.95 -6.34
N MET A 112 5.45 4.98 -6.08
CA MET A 112 4.39 5.43 -7.01
C MET A 112 4.96 5.77 -8.39
N ALA A 113 6.03 6.57 -8.44
CA ALA A 113 6.66 6.94 -9.70
C ALA A 113 7.22 5.70 -10.42
N ALA A 114 7.92 4.82 -9.70
CA ALA A 114 8.48 3.60 -10.26
C ALA A 114 7.40 2.66 -10.79
N TYR A 115 6.28 2.49 -10.07
CA TYR A 115 5.15 1.67 -10.50
C TYR A 115 4.58 2.13 -11.85
N TRP A 116 4.37 3.44 -12.01
CA TRP A 116 3.87 3.98 -13.27
C TRP A 116 4.91 3.87 -14.39
N GLN A 117 6.19 4.08 -14.09
CA GLN A 117 7.26 3.89 -15.07
C GLN A 117 7.31 2.45 -15.62
N LYS A 118 6.98 1.44 -14.80
CA LYS A 118 6.93 0.03 -15.26
C LYS A 118 5.85 -0.23 -16.32
N HIS A 119 4.85 0.62 -16.46
CA HIS A 119 3.84 0.44 -17.50
C HIS A 119 4.41 0.71 -18.90
N ASP A 120 5.47 1.51 -19.00
CA ASP A 120 6.19 1.79 -20.24
C ASP A 120 7.33 0.78 -20.51
N ASP A 121 7.62 -0.10 -19.54
CA ASP A 121 8.70 -1.09 -19.65
C ASP A 121 8.20 -2.35 -20.39
N PRO A 122 8.77 -2.71 -21.55
CA PRO A 122 8.33 -3.86 -22.34
C PRO A 122 8.61 -5.22 -21.66
N VAL A 123 9.38 -5.26 -20.57
CA VAL A 123 9.53 -6.45 -19.73
C VAL A 123 8.26 -6.69 -18.89
N TRP A 124 7.53 -5.62 -18.56
CA TRP A 124 6.37 -5.62 -17.67
C TRP A 124 5.04 -5.43 -18.40
N SER A 125 5.07 -4.87 -19.60
CA SER A 125 3.87 -4.57 -20.38
C SER A 125 3.97 -5.08 -21.82
N SER A 126 2.82 -5.21 -22.47
CA SER A 126 2.73 -5.55 -23.89
C SER A 126 1.77 -4.58 -24.56
N PRO A 127 2.19 -3.90 -25.65
CA PRO A 127 1.35 -2.90 -26.30
C PRO A 127 0.16 -3.55 -26.99
N VAL A 128 -1.03 -2.97 -26.80
CA VAL A 128 -2.23 -3.34 -27.57
C VAL A 128 -2.10 -2.72 -28.96
N ARG A 129 -2.21 -3.56 -30.00
CA ARG A 129 -2.22 -3.11 -31.39
C ARG A 129 -3.66 -2.84 -31.81
N TYR A 130 -4.00 -1.57 -31.98
CA TYR A 130 -5.28 -1.15 -32.53
C TYR A 130 -5.25 -1.23 -34.07
N PRO A 131 -6.38 -1.55 -34.73
CA PRO A 131 -6.48 -1.58 -36.19
C PRO A 131 -6.37 -0.19 -36.84
#